data_AF-A0A086P4Q1-F1
#
_entry.id   AF-A0A086P4Q1-F1
#
_cell.length_a   1.000
_cell.length_b   1.000
_cell.length_c   1.000
_cell.angle_alpha   90.00
_cell.angle_beta   90.00
_cell.angle_gamma   90.00
#
_symmetry.space_group_name_H-M   'P 1'
#
loop_
_entity.id
_entity.type
_entity.pdbx_description
1 polymer ?
#
loop_
_entity_poly.entity_id
_entity_poly.type
_entity_poly.pdbx_seq_one_letter_code
_entity_poly.pdbx_strand_id
1 'polypeptide(L)'
;MCVLVEFPGGVHREIPAQLRQISAQQLNGPAEFEQVPLNCDPHWKFERRGNHWVALPRNGQLVALRPRDLAWWQFVDLMVEHEQGTVSAAQGDVEPPFDMQPAA
;
A
#
# COMPACT_ATOMS: atom_id res chain seq x y z
N MET A 1 -12.06 13.95 3.38
CA MET A 1 -13.08 13.42 4.31
C MET A 1 -12.46 13.35 5.70
N CYS A 2 -13.20 13.75 6.72
CA CYS A 2 -12.77 13.76 8.11
C CYS A 2 -13.75 12.98 8.98
N VAL A 3 -13.31 12.58 10.16
CA VAL A 3 -14.14 11.95 11.19
C VAL A 3 -13.93 12.64 12.52
N LEU A 4 -14.99 12.77 13.30
CA LEU A 4 -14.93 13.37 14.63
C LEU A 4 -14.36 12.37 15.63
N VAL A 5 -13.36 12.82 16.40
CA VAL A 5 -12.69 12.01 17.42
C VAL A 5 -12.65 12.75 18.74
N GLU A 6 -12.96 12.03 19.82
CA GLU A 6 -12.80 12.51 21.19
C GLU A 6 -11.36 12.32 21.67
N PHE A 7 -10.72 13.39 22.11
CA PHE A 7 -9.38 13.44 22.70
C PHE A 7 -9.45 13.43 24.23
N PRO A 8 -8.35 13.08 24.93
CA PRO A 8 -8.28 13.20 26.37
C PRO A 8 -8.69 14.60 26.85
N GLY A 9 -9.51 14.65 27.89
CA GLY A 9 -10.14 15.89 28.37
C GLY A 9 -11.47 16.22 27.71
N GLY A 10 -12.03 15.33 26.88
CA GLY A 10 -13.36 15.46 26.26
C GLY A 10 -13.40 16.39 25.05
N VAL A 11 -12.24 16.85 24.57
CA VAL A 11 -12.13 17.73 23.40
C VAL A 11 -12.40 16.94 22.14
N HIS A 12 -13.29 17.41 21.28
CA HIS A 12 -13.58 16.77 20.00
C HIS A 12 -12.85 17.48 18.86
N ARG A 13 -12.25 16.72 17.94
CA ARG A 13 -11.57 17.26 16.76
C ARG A 13 -11.88 16.44 15.52
N GLU A 14 -11.95 17.11 14.38
CA GLU A 14 -11.99 16.46 13.09
C GLU A 14 -10.57 16.05 12.68
N ILE A 15 -10.42 14.81 12.27
CA ILE A 15 -9.14 14.29 11.76
C ILE A 15 -9.33 13.62 10.39
N PRO A 16 -8.28 13.57 9.56
CA PRO A 16 -8.34 12.88 8.27
C PRO A 16 -8.80 11.43 8.40
N ALA A 17 -9.68 11.00 7.50
CA ALA A 17 -10.25 9.67 7.47
C ALA A 17 -10.14 9.03 6.09
N GLN A 18 -10.10 7.70 6.07
CA GLN A 18 -10.23 6.87 4.88
C GLN A 18 -11.54 6.08 4.90
N LEU A 19 -12.02 5.68 3.74
CA LEU A 19 -13.14 4.75 3.63
C LEU A 19 -12.62 3.33 3.75
N ARG A 20 -13.23 2.55 4.63
CA ARG A 20 -12.98 1.12 4.79
C ARG A 20 -14.26 0.36 4.48
N GLN A 21 -14.16 -0.63 3.61
CA GLN A 21 -15.29 -1.50 3.30
C GLN A 21 -15.62 -2.39 4.51
N ILE A 22 -16.90 -2.44 4.90
CA ILE A 22 -17.39 -3.21 6.06
C ILE A 22 -17.92 -4.57 5.63
N SER A 23 -18.58 -4.65 4.47
CA SER A 23 -19.15 -5.88 3.95
C SER A 23 -18.59 -6.21 2.57
N ALA A 24 -17.98 -7.39 2.45
CA ALA A 24 -17.41 -7.91 1.21
C ALA A 24 -18.36 -8.85 0.44
N GLN A 25 -19.53 -9.16 1.01
CA GLN A 25 -20.24 -10.41 0.69
C GLN A 25 -21.71 -10.26 0.29
N GLN A 26 -22.15 -9.07 -0.15
CA GLN A 26 -23.46 -9.00 -0.82
C GLN A 26 -23.27 -9.18 -2.32
N LEU A 27 -23.56 -10.39 -2.81
CA LEU A 27 -23.48 -10.76 -4.23
C LEU A 27 -24.27 -9.79 -5.14
N ASN A 28 -25.29 -9.11 -4.61
CA ASN A 28 -26.17 -8.18 -5.32
C ASN A 28 -26.55 -6.93 -4.49
N GLY A 29 -25.77 -6.56 -3.47
CA GLY A 29 -26.07 -5.42 -2.59
C GLY A 29 -25.03 -4.30 -2.70
N PRO A 30 -25.39 -3.06 -2.31
CA PRO A 30 -24.44 -1.95 -2.32
C PRO A 30 -23.32 -2.22 -1.31
N ALA A 31 -22.07 -1.96 -1.72
CA ALA A 31 -20.94 -2.06 -0.81
C ALA A 31 -21.08 -1.04 0.33
N GLU A 32 -20.98 -1.51 1.57
CA GLU A 32 -21.05 -0.65 2.74
C GLU A 32 -19.65 -0.22 3.15
N PHE A 33 -19.49 1.08 3.40
CA PHE A 33 -18.21 1.68 3.80
C PHE A 33 -18.39 2.44 5.12
N GLU A 34 -17.37 2.36 5.98
CA GLU A 34 -17.24 3.25 7.13
C GLU A 34 -16.07 4.21 6.94
N GLN A 35 -16.18 5.38 7.57
CA GLN A 35 -15.05 6.29 7.73
C GLN A 35 -14.22 5.87 8.94
N VAL A 36 -12.93 5.65 8.70
CA VAL A 36 -11.94 5.25 9.70
C VAL A 36 -10.83 6.30 9.76
N PRO A 37 -10.45 6.78 10.96
CA PRO A 37 -9.30 7.65 11.14
C PRO A 37 -8.05 7.15 10.42
N LEU A 38 -7.35 8.05 9.74
CA LEU A 38 -6.00 7.77 9.25
C LEU A 38 -5.02 7.78 10.41
N ASN A 39 -4.10 6.82 10.39
CA ASN A 39 -3.08 6.67 11.41
C ASN A 39 -1.84 7.53 11.12
N CYS A 40 -2.05 8.84 10.95
CA CYS A 40 -1.03 9.80 10.50
C CYS A 40 -0.42 10.65 11.62
N ASP A 41 -0.96 10.61 12.84
CA ASP A 41 -0.43 11.36 13.99
C ASP A 41 0.56 10.49 14.80
N PRO A 42 1.79 10.97 15.07
CA PRO A 42 2.76 10.19 15.83
C PRO A 42 2.42 10.06 17.32
N HIS A 43 1.62 10.97 17.88
CA HIS A 43 1.27 10.99 19.30
C HIS A 43 -0.02 10.21 19.61
N TRP A 44 -0.87 9.98 18.61
CA TRP A 44 -2.21 9.42 18.82
C TRP A 44 -2.43 8.14 18.01
N LYS A 45 -3.13 7.19 18.63
CA LYS A 45 -3.83 6.10 17.94
C LYS A 45 -5.33 6.30 18.12
N PHE A 46 -6.11 5.81 17.18
CA PHE A 46 -7.56 5.97 17.19
C PHE A 46 -8.24 4.61 17.32
N GLU A 47 -9.13 4.48 18.31
CA GLU A 47 -9.89 3.25 18.56
C GLU A 47 -11.39 3.52 18.53
N ARG A 48 -12.16 2.52 18.10
CA ARG A 48 -13.62 2.59 18.06
C ARG A 48 -14.18 2.19 19.42
N ARG A 49 -15.02 3.05 20.02
CA ARG A 49 -15.79 2.76 21.24
C ARG A 49 -17.28 2.93 20.95
N GLY A 50 -17.99 1.83 20.74
CA GLY A 50 -19.36 1.88 20.23
C GLY A 50 -19.43 2.63 18.90
N ASN A 51 -20.19 3.73 18.87
CA ASN A 51 -20.40 4.50 17.65
C ASN A 51 -19.45 5.70 17.48
N HIS A 52 -18.54 5.97 18.41
CA HIS A 52 -17.61 7.09 18.33
C HIS A 52 -16.16 6.63 18.29
N TRP A 53 -15.29 7.51 17.80
CA TRP A 53 -13.85 7.32 17.76
C TRP A 53 -13.19 8.06 18.92
N VAL A 54 -12.24 7.41 19.57
CA VAL A 54 -11.46 8.00 20.67
C VAL A 54 -9.98 8.01 20.31
N ALA A 55 -9.29 9.10 20.66
CA ALA A 55 -7.85 9.22 20.58
C ALA A 55 -7.22 8.71 21.88
N LEU A 56 -6.23 7.84 21.73
CA LEU A 56 -5.44 7.31 22.82
C LEU A 56 -3.97 7.66 22.58
N PRO A 57 -3.21 8.02 23.63
CA PRO A 57 -1.80 8.30 23.47
C PRO A 57 -1.08 7.06 22.93
N ARG A 58 -0.24 7.27 21.92
CA ARG A 58 0.71 6.27 21.45
C ARG A 58 1.82 6.13 22.47
N ASN A 59 1.67 5.13 23.34
CA ASN A 59 2.75 4.69 24.20
C ASN A 59 3.60 3.70 23.40
N GLY A 60 4.50 4.23 22.56
CA GLY A 60 5.53 3.46 21.89
C GLY A 60 6.86 3.68 22.58
N GLN A 61 7.50 2.61 23.05
CA GLN A 61 8.92 2.65 23.29
C GLN A 61 9.59 2.65 21.91
N LEU A 62 10.42 3.64 21.61
CA LEU A 62 11.32 3.54 20.46
C LEU A 62 12.15 2.28 20.67
N VAL A 63 11.81 1.20 19.97
CA VAL A 63 12.72 0.08 19.86
C VAL A 63 13.94 0.68 19.20
N ALA A 64 15.08 0.64 19.89
CA ALA A 64 16.34 1.03 19.29
C ALA A 64 16.47 0.18 18.03
N LEU A 65 16.20 0.80 16.87
CA LEU A 65 16.49 0.19 15.60
C LEU A 65 17.98 -0.09 15.68
N ARG A 66 18.35 -1.38 15.66
CA ARG A 66 19.76 -1.72 15.45
C ARG A 66 20.19 -0.92 14.23
N PRO A 67 21.39 -0.31 14.24
CA PRO A 67 21.90 0.36 13.06
C PRO A 67 21.67 -0.59 11.89
N ARG A 68 20.81 -0.18 10.94
CA ARG A 68 20.61 -0.93 9.71
C ARG A 68 22.01 -1.15 9.15
N ASP A 69 22.25 -2.35 8.62
CA ASP A 69 23.42 -2.63 7.81
C ASP A 69 23.73 -1.41 6.93
N LEU A 70 25.03 -1.11 6.80
CA LEU A 70 25.63 0.17 6.41
C LEU A 70 25.00 0.90 5.20
N ALA A 71 24.16 0.25 4.42
CA ALA A 71 23.41 0.86 3.34
C ALA A 71 22.13 0.09 2.98
N TRP A 72 21.08 0.20 3.79
CA TRP A 72 19.75 -0.37 3.46
C TRP A 72 19.19 0.10 2.10
N TRP A 73 19.69 1.21 1.57
CA TRP A 73 19.35 1.74 0.26
C TRP A 73 20.01 0.99 -0.91
N GLN A 74 21.03 0.15 -0.69
CA GLN A 74 21.64 -0.69 -1.74
C GLN A 74 20.65 -1.71 -2.35
N PHE A 75 19.61 -2.07 -1.61
CA PHE A 75 18.55 -2.94 -2.13
C PHE A 75 17.60 -2.22 -3.09
N VAL A 76 17.63 -0.88 -3.12
CA VAL A 76 16.84 -0.09 -4.09
C VAL A 76 17.45 -0.24 -5.48
N ASP A 77 18.78 -0.21 -5.60
CA ASP A 77 19.49 -0.42 -6.87
C ASP A 77 19.18 -1.82 -7.44
N LEU A 78 19.11 -2.84 -6.59
CA LEU A 78 18.73 -4.21 -6.98
C LEU A 78 17.28 -4.35 -7.50
N MET A 79 16.36 -3.44 -7.13
CA MET A 79 15.00 -3.45 -7.68
C MET A 79 14.92 -2.84 -9.08
N VAL A 80 15.81 -1.90 -9.41
CA VAL A 80 15.85 -1.25 -10.74
C VAL A 80 16.35 -2.23 -11.81
N GLU A 81 17.28 -3.12 -11.45
CA GLU A 81 17.84 -4.12 -12.38
C GLU A 81 16.81 -5.20 -12.78
N HIS A 82 15.83 -5.51 -11.93
CA HIS A 82 14.85 -6.55 -12.22
C HIS A 82 13.84 -6.14 -13.31
N GLU A 83 13.59 -4.84 -13.51
CA GLU A 83 12.71 -4.36 -14.59
C GLU A 83 13.38 -4.42 -15.98
N GLN A 84 14.71 -4.58 -16.03
CA GLN A 84 15.47 -4.62 -17.28
C GLN A 84 15.69 -6.04 -17.81
N GLY A 85 15.43 -7.07 -16.99
CA GLY A 85 15.66 -8.48 -17.34
C GLY A 85 14.49 -9.21 -18.00
N THR A 86 13.30 -8.60 -18.11
CA THR A 86 12.08 -9.29 -18.59
C THR A 86 11.78 -9.08 -20.08
N VAL A 87 12.78 -8.76 -20.90
CA VAL A 87 12.66 -8.76 -22.37
C VAL A 87 13.82 -9.54 -23.00
N SER A 88 13.86 -10.85 -22.76
CA SER A 88 14.58 -11.77 -23.66
C SER A 88 13.99 -13.17 -23.58
N ALA A 89 12.79 -13.33 -24.14
CA ALA A 89 12.19 -14.63 -24.39
C ALA A 89 11.32 -14.57 -25.66
N ALA A 90 11.98 -14.42 -26.82
CA ALA A 90 11.41 -14.77 -28.11
C ALA A 90 12.52 -14.86 -29.17
N GLN A 91 13.48 -15.77 -28.96
CA GLN A 91 14.30 -16.27 -30.05
C GLN A 91 13.70 -17.61 -30.47
N GLY A 92 12.70 -17.53 -31.35
CA GLY A 92 12.09 -18.67 -32.00
C GLY A 92 12.75 -18.89 -33.36
N ASP A 93 13.46 -20.00 -33.49
CA ASP A 93 13.94 -20.57 -34.75
C ASP A 93 12.81 -20.66 -35.79
N VAL A 94 13.05 -20.16 -37.00
CA VAL A 94 12.37 -20.65 -38.22
C VAL A 94 13.38 -20.64 -39.39
N GLU A 95 13.49 -21.82 -40.01
CA GLU A 95 14.27 -22.23 -41.19
C GLU A 95 14.41 -21.23 -42.36
N PRO A 96 15.48 -21.36 -43.18
CA PRO A 96 15.63 -20.60 -44.41
C PRO A 96 14.74 -21.17 -45.53
N PRO A 97 14.04 -20.33 -46.33
CA PRO A 97 13.33 -20.83 -47.49
C PRO A 97 14.26 -20.92 -48.71
N PHE A 98 14.39 -22.17 -49.19
CA PHE A 98 14.38 -22.64 -50.59
C PHE A 98 14.79 -21.70 -51.73
N ASP A 99 15.73 -22.20 -52.54
CA ASP A 99 16.10 -21.76 -53.88
C ASP A 99 14.91 -21.37 -54.78
N MET A 100 15.03 -20.24 -55.47
CA MET A 100 14.30 -19.96 -56.70
C MET A 100 15.19 -19.15 -57.65
N GLN A 101 15.59 -19.79 -58.76
CA GLN A 101 16.43 -19.27 -59.85
C GLN A 101 15.90 -17.95 -60.43
N PRO A 102 16.78 -17.04 -60.88
CA PRO A 102 16.38 -15.91 -61.72
C PRO A 102 16.18 -16.38 -63.17
N ALA A 103 15.02 -16.04 -63.73
CA ALA A 103 14.78 -16.09 -65.18
C ALA A 103 15.17 -14.74 -65.80
N ALA A 104 16.24 -14.74 -66.59
CA ALA A 104 16.46 -14.04 -67.87
C ALA A 104 17.96 -13.94 -68.17
#